data_AF-A0A7J5ZQC2-F1
#
_entry.id   AF-A0A7J5ZQC2-F1
#
_cell.length_a   1.000
_cell.length_b   1.000
_cell.length_c   1.000
_cell.angle_alpha   90.00
_cell.angle_beta   90.00
_cell.angle_gamma   90.00
#
_symmetry.space_group_name_H-M   'P 1'
#
loop_
_entity.id
_entity.type
_entity.pdbx_description
1 polymer ?
#
loop_
_entity_poly.entity_id
_entity_poly.type
_entity_poly.pdbx_seq_one_letter_code
_entity_poly.pdbx_strand_id
1 'polypeptide(L)'
;MNESMELFYALLLFAGLLYVTTPAAGVESVLTRARACLSSEFSCSDGHCVDHSWRCDHSEDCADGSDEENCGENECESNNGGCSHHCVDQPLGFVCDCPSGMRLVQDTHCEEVDPCLDADVCDQVCVHANGSLTCECRHGYVNGSESGRCLAAGDAAAVIFSSSEGIMWMKPDGSEQKKITNRTGTSGALTSLTAANTLYWTNTEHTHVYRLVLDAGDQEPSVMLSGASGIMGLAVDWIHQVLYWTSNRTGAVHAAALNGTEHAPVISGLSSPTAVAVQPLLGFLFWAEGGVSPRIQRSGLNGQDRRTLVTSAIRNPVSIALDLPRGLLYWADSLLNSVSRVAYDGLHRKTVVESNGYLDRPFGLAVFESDVYWSDLHTGAICRADKHNGKQLKCSVVSSPAGLVLYHPLLQPTDTPTPPAEPPTTDPDSAFTWILCLIVLLCFLCATLFHCRKMGTFSSSPVCSPGEPMMKESQDPLIPSGDTEAHADKDNTFPVPV
;
A
#
# COMPACT_ATOMS: atom_id res chain seq x y z
N MET A 1 -48.71 -43.01 -1.26
CA MET A 1 -47.84 -41.81 -1.27
C MET A 1 -47.22 -41.63 0.12
N ASN A 2 -46.34 -42.48 0.65
CA ASN A 2 -45.62 -43.65 0.10
C ASN A 2 -44.87 -43.40 -1.22
N GLU A 3 -43.58 -43.08 -1.13
CA GLU A 3 -42.52 -43.50 -2.08
C GLU A 3 -41.11 -43.04 -1.65
N SER A 4 -40.99 -41.95 -0.88
CA SER A 4 -39.69 -41.34 -0.52
C SER A 4 -39.02 -41.84 0.78
N MET A 5 -39.56 -42.86 1.46
CA MET A 5 -38.98 -43.42 2.70
C MET A 5 -38.41 -44.84 2.58
N GLU A 6 -38.72 -45.56 1.50
CA GLU A 6 -38.25 -46.94 1.25
C GLU A 6 -36.73 -47.00 0.96
N LEU A 7 -36.20 -46.00 0.23
CA LEU A 7 -34.78 -45.93 -0.14
C LEU A 7 -33.83 -45.81 1.05
N PHE A 8 -34.30 -45.32 2.21
CA PHE A 8 -33.47 -45.15 3.40
C PHE A 8 -33.39 -46.41 4.28
N TYR A 9 -34.43 -47.25 4.27
CA TYR A 9 -34.43 -48.52 5.01
C TYR A 9 -33.82 -49.68 4.21
N ALA A 10 -33.93 -49.67 2.88
CA ALA A 10 -33.29 -50.66 2.01
C ALA A 10 -31.75 -50.69 2.15
N LEU A 11 -31.12 -49.54 2.43
CA LEU A 11 -29.67 -49.42 2.59
C LEU A 11 -29.13 -49.86 3.96
N LEU A 12 -29.98 -49.93 4.99
CA LEU A 12 -29.58 -50.35 6.34
C LEU A 12 -29.74 -51.85 6.60
N LEU A 13 -30.51 -52.57 5.76
CA LEU A 13 -30.75 -54.01 5.91
C LEU A 13 -29.63 -54.92 5.35
N PHE A 14 -28.66 -54.36 4.62
CA PHE A 14 -27.43 -55.09 4.23
C PHE A 14 -26.31 -55.02 5.30
N ALA A 15 -26.48 -54.24 6.36
CA ALA A 15 -25.40 -53.89 7.29
C ALA A 15 -25.32 -54.75 8.57
N GLY A 16 -26.12 -55.83 8.71
CA GLY A 16 -26.28 -56.46 10.03
C GLY A 16 -26.87 -57.86 10.10
N LEU A 17 -26.32 -58.84 9.38
CA LEU A 17 -26.50 -60.27 9.72
C LEU A 17 -25.48 -61.20 9.04
N LEU A 18 -24.30 -61.37 9.65
CA LEU A 18 -23.46 -62.59 9.58
C LEU A 18 -22.29 -62.45 10.58
N TYR A 19 -22.49 -62.97 11.79
CA TYR A 19 -21.46 -63.07 12.84
C TYR A 19 -21.31 -64.54 13.24
N VAL A 20 -20.11 -64.96 13.67
CA VAL A 20 -19.72 -66.35 14.04
C VAL A 20 -19.58 -67.25 12.78
N THR A 21 -18.46 -67.92 12.44
CA THR A 21 -17.13 -68.22 13.05
C THR A 21 -15.98 -67.71 12.13
N THR A 22 -14.65 -67.85 12.33
CA THR A 22 -13.70 -68.40 13.35
C THR A 22 -12.34 -67.67 13.17
N PRO A 23 -11.43 -67.59 14.16
CA PRO A 23 -10.17 -66.85 14.02
C PRO A 23 -8.97 -67.70 13.56
N ALA A 24 -8.15 -67.17 12.64
CA ALA A 24 -6.76 -67.59 12.41
C ALA A 24 -6.01 -66.58 11.51
N ALA A 25 -4.69 -66.40 11.78
CA ALA A 25 -3.64 -65.79 10.94
C ALA A 25 -3.91 -64.44 10.23
N GLY A 26 -3.10 -63.42 10.54
CA GLY A 26 -3.17 -62.11 9.90
C GLY A 26 -2.04 -61.83 8.90
N VAL A 27 -2.22 -60.77 8.12
CA VAL A 27 -1.15 -60.00 7.45
C VAL A 27 -1.54 -58.52 7.58
N GLU A 28 -0.64 -57.66 8.06
CA GLU A 28 -0.86 -56.21 8.03
C GLU A 28 -0.59 -55.69 6.62
N SER A 29 -1.65 -55.36 5.87
CA SER A 29 -1.51 -54.66 4.60
C SER A 29 -1.22 -53.18 4.84
N VAL A 30 0.07 -52.81 4.89
CA VAL A 30 0.50 -51.42 4.85
C VAL A 30 0.10 -50.84 3.49
N LEU A 31 -1.03 -50.13 3.44
CA LEU A 31 -1.45 -49.39 2.25
C LEU A 31 -0.65 -48.08 2.18
N THR A 32 0.59 -48.19 1.71
CA THR A 32 1.50 -47.05 1.57
C THR A 32 0.88 -45.99 0.66
N ARG A 33 0.55 -44.84 1.24
CA ARG A 33 0.05 -43.70 0.47
C ARG A 33 1.21 -43.16 -0.37
N ALA A 34 1.14 -43.34 -1.69
CA ALA A 34 2.17 -42.85 -2.61
C ALA A 34 2.44 -41.37 -2.34
N ARG A 35 3.70 -41.04 -2.08
CA ARG A 35 4.15 -39.66 -1.83
C ARG A 35 4.42 -39.04 -3.20
N ALA A 36 3.63 -38.03 -3.57
CA ALA A 36 3.96 -37.20 -4.72
C ALA A 36 5.34 -36.55 -4.49
N CYS A 37 6.16 -36.51 -5.53
CA CYS A 37 7.50 -35.93 -5.49
C CYS A 37 7.44 -34.43 -5.12
N LEU A 38 8.52 -33.92 -4.51
CA LEU A 38 8.68 -32.51 -4.22
C LEU A 38 8.86 -31.70 -5.50
N SER A 39 8.69 -30.38 -5.45
CA SER A 39 8.87 -29.47 -6.60
C SER A 39 10.33 -29.29 -7.07
N SER A 40 11.24 -30.13 -6.58
CA SER A 40 12.66 -30.22 -6.94
C SER A 40 13.07 -31.67 -7.25
N GLU A 41 12.11 -32.59 -7.32
CA GLU A 41 12.29 -34.01 -7.60
C GLU A 41 11.54 -34.35 -8.90
N PHE A 42 12.17 -35.08 -9.83
CA PHE A 42 11.50 -35.64 -10.99
C PHE A 42 10.81 -36.96 -10.63
N SER A 43 9.67 -37.26 -11.25
CA SER A 43 8.93 -38.51 -11.05
C SER A 43 9.24 -39.48 -12.19
N CYS A 44 9.93 -40.57 -11.87
CA CYS A 44 10.10 -41.72 -12.75
C CYS A 44 8.72 -42.33 -13.09
N SER A 45 8.63 -43.03 -14.23
CA SER A 45 7.38 -43.66 -14.68
C SER A 45 7.01 -44.90 -13.85
N ASP A 46 7.98 -45.54 -13.22
CA ASP A 46 7.81 -46.59 -12.19
C ASP A 46 7.20 -46.07 -10.86
N GLY A 47 7.14 -44.74 -10.67
CA GLY A 47 6.61 -44.07 -9.48
C GLY A 47 7.63 -43.74 -8.38
N HIS A 48 8.93 -43.92 -8.64
CA HIS A 48 10.00 -43.37 -7.80
C HIS A 48 10.25 -41.88 -8.09
N CYS A 49 10.98 -41.21 -7.18
CA CYS A 49 11.37 -39.81 -7.32
C CYS A 49 12.90 -39.70 -7.28
N VAL A 50 13.50 -39.04 -8.28
CA VAL A 50 14.93 -38.69 -8.37
C VAL A 50 15.12 -37.17 -8.26
N ASP A 51 16.35 -36.69 -8.08
CA ASP A 51 16.60 -35.24 -8.08
C ASP A 51 16.39 -34.67 -9.49
N HIS A 52 15.83 -33.46 -9.62
CA HIS A 52 15.59 -32.85 -10.94
C HIS A 52 16.90 -32.50 -11.69
N SER A 53 18.07 -32.58 -11.04
CA SER A 53 19.38 -32.51 -11.70
C SER A 53 19.90 -33.85 -12.26
N TRP A 54 19.27 -34.99 -11.93
CA TRP A 54 19.56 -36.32 -12.48
C TRP A 54 18.53 -36.65 -13.58
N ARG A 55 18.42 -35.75 -14.56
CA ARG A 55 17.56 -35.94 -15.73
C ARG A 55 18.24 -35.38 -16.96
N CYS A 56 18.40 -36.20 -17.99
CA CYS A 56 19.21 -35.93 -19.17
C CYS A 56 20.71 -35.75 -18.85
N ASP A 57 21.21 -36.37 -17.78
CA ASP A 57 22.60 -36.26 -17.32
C ASP A 57 23.52 -37.40 -17.80
N HIS A 58 22.97 -38.33 -18.59
CA HIS A 58 23.60 -39.53 -19.16
C HIS A 58 23.87 -40.65 -18.14
N SER A 59 23.15 -40.67 -17.02
CA SER A 59 23.05 -41.77 -16.05
C SER A 59 21.64 -42.40 -16.06
N GLU A 60 21.52 -43.68 -15.71
CA GLU A 60 20.22 -44.34 -15.47
C GLU A 60 19.96 -44.35 -13.94
N ASP A 61 19.32 -43.30 -13.41
CA ASP A 61 19.04 -43.14 -11.97
C ASP A 61 17.58 -43.48 -11.61
N CYS A 62 16.64 -43.34 -12.55
CA CYS A 62 15.35 -44.05 -12.55
C CYS A 62 15.56 -45.52 -12.94
N ALA A 63 14.93 -46.46 -12.21
CA ALA A 63 15.10 -47.90 -12.47
C ALA A 63 14.43 -48.42 -13.77
N ASP A 64 13.72 -47.54 -14.47
CA ASP A 64 13.13 -47.74 -15.79
C ASP A 64 13.78 -46.90 -16.91
N GLY A 65 14.76 -46.04 -16.59
CA GLY A 65 15.42 -45.13 -17.54
C GLY A 65 14.56 -43.96 -18.02
N SER A 66 13.41 -43.68 -17.38
CA SER A 66 12.48 -42.61 -17.81
C SER A 66 12.94 -41.18 -17.48
N ASP A 67 14.06 -41.04 -16.77
CA ASP A 67 14.85 -39.83 -16.62
C ASP A 67 15.56 -39.45 -17.94
N GLU A 68 16.18 -40.41 -18.62
CA GLU A 68 16.89 -40.18 -19.89
C GLU A 68 15.97 -40.23 -21.14
N GLU A 69 14.66 -40.42 -20.96
CA GLU A 69 13.68 -40.34 -22.06
C GLU A 69 13.33 -38.88 -22.45
N ASN A 70 13.24 -38.67 -23.77
CA ASN A 70 12.95 -37.39 -24.44
C ASN A 70 14.02 -36.28 -24.23
N CYS A 71 15.25 -36.68 -23.93
CA CYS A 71 16.41 -35.79 -23.77
C CYS A 71 17.04 -35.40 -25.11
N GLY A 72 17.45 -34.13 -25.25
CA GLY A 72 18.16 -33.65 -26.46
C GLY A 72 17.32 -33.51 -27.74
N GLU A 73 15.98 -33.40 -27.63
CA GLU A 73 15.16 -32.86 -28.71
C GLU A 73 15.30 -31.33 -28.75
N ASN A 74 15.95 -30.79 -29.78
CA ASN A 74 16.16 -29.35 -29.89
C ASN A 74 14.89 -28.63 -30.39
N GLU A 75 14.06 -28.11 -29.49
CA GLU A 75 12.84 -27.41 -29.90
C GLU A 75 13.12 -26.03 -30.55
N CYS A 76 14.32 -25.48 -30.39
CA CYS A 76 14.74 -24.26 -31.08
C CYS A 76 14.80 -24.42 -32.60
N GLU A 77 15.04 -25.63 -33.14
CA GLU A 77 14.90 -25.88 -34.59
C GLU A 77 13.46 -25.73 -35.08
N SER A 78 12.47 -25.94 -34.20
CA SER A 78 11.04 -25.84 -34.52
C SER A 78 10.47 -24.46 -34.17
N ASN A 79 10.44 -23.56 -35.16
CA ASN A 79 9.90 -22.21 -34.99
C ASN A 79 10.56 -21.43 -33.81
N ASN A 80 11.86 -21.63 -33.58
CA ASN A 80 12.63 -20.99 -32.51
C ASN A 80 12.07 -21.29 -31.10
N GLY A 81 11.43 -22.45 -30.88
CA GLY A 81 10.70 -22.77 -29.65
C GLY A 81 9.46 -21.89 -29.40
N GLY A 82 9.09 -21.00 -30.33
CA GLY A 82 8.17 -19.90 -30.08
C GLY A 82 8.82 -18.68 -29.38
N CYS A 83 10.13 -18.70 -29.16
CA CYS A 83 10.88 -17.55 -28.68
C CYS A 83 10.90 -16.43 -29.73
N SER A 84 10.64 -15.20 -29.29
CA SER A 84 10.67 -14.01 -30.14
C SER A 84 12.06 -13.62 -30.67
N HIS A 85 13.12 -13.97 -29.93
CA HIS A 85 14.51 -13.54 -30.22
C HIS A 85 15.47 -14.72 -30.15
N HIS A 86 16.16 -14.94 -29.01
CA HIS A 86 17.11 -16.04 -28.87
C HIS A 86 16.40 -17.24 -28.22
N CYS A 87 16.68 -18.44 -28.71
CA CYS A 87 16.25 -19.70 -28.11
C CYS A 87 17.52 -20.45 -27.68
N VAL A 88 17.55 -20.90 -26.43
CA VAL A 88 18.65 -21.66 -25.83
C VAL A 88 18.14 -23.07 -25.57
N ASP A 89 18.58 -23.98 -26.42
CA ASP A 89 18.46 -25.42 -26.26
C ASP A 89 19.14 -25.87 -24.94
N GLN A 90 18.46 -26.72 -24.17
CA GLN A 90 18.99 -27.30 -22.92
C GLN A 90 18.92 -28.83 -23.02
N PRO A 91 19.63 -29.58 -22.14
CA PRO A 91 19.49 -31.05 -22.11
C PRO A 91 18.05 -31.51 -21.91
N LEU A 92 17.22 -30.67 -21.26
CA LEU A 92 15.81 -30.87 -20.99
C LEU A 92 14.99 -29.65 -21.44
N GLY A 93 14.49 -29.68 -22.67
CA GLY A 93 13.70 -28.61 -23.27
C GLY A 93 14.51 -27.36 -23.60
N PHE A 94 13.83 -26.24 -23.80
CA PHE A 94 14.44 -24.96 -24.20
C PHE A 94 14.07 -23.82 -23.25
N VAL A 95 14.87 -22.74 -23.28
CA VAL A 95 14.54 -21.46 -22.65
C VAL A 95 14.76 -20.31 -23.64
N CYS A 96 13.87 -19.32 -23.62
CA CYS A 96 14.05 -18.11 -24.41
C CYS A 96 14.97 -17.12 -23.71
N ASP A 97 15.86 -16.46 -24.47
CA ASP A 97 16.78 -15.44 -23.97
C ASP A 97 16.66 -14.15 -24.80
N CYS A 98 17.04 -13.02 -24.21
CA CYS A 98 16.78 -11.69 -24.75
C CYS A 98 18.07 -10.88 -24.98
N PRO A 99 18.18 -10.14 -26.10
CA PRO A 99 19.31 -9.25 -26.34
C PRO A 99 19.52 -8.20 -25.24
N SER A 100 20.77 -7.76 -25.06
CA SER A 100 21.13 -6.69 -24.11
C SER A 100 20.26 -5.44 -24.30
N GLY A 101 19.46 -5.09 -23.28
CA GLY A 101 18.48 -4.01 -23.33
C GLY A 101 17.03 -4.47 -23.55
N MET A 102 16.76 -5.77 -23.55
CA MET A 102 15.42 -6.35 -23.63
C MET A 102 15.13 -7.29 -22.45
N ARG A 103 13.84 -7.47 -22.12
CA ARG A 103 13.34 -8.27 -20.99
C ARG A 103 12.42 -9.37 -21.48
N LEU A 104 12.61 -10.60 -20.98
CA LEU A 104 11.69 -11.71 -21.26
C LEU A 104 10.35 -11.54 -20.52
N VAL A 105 9.27 -11.80 -21.23
CA VAL A 105 7.88 -11.64 -20.82
C VAL A 105 7.10 -12.86 -21.29
N GLN A 106 6.27 -13.43 -20.39
CA GLN A 106 5.54 -14.69 -20.63
C GLN A 106 6.44 -15.81 -21.17
N ASP A 107 7.67 -15.85 -20.64
CA ASP A 107 8.74 -16.82 -20.90
C ASP A 107 9.11 -17.05 -22.38
N THR A 108 8.63 -16.19 -23.29
CA THR A 108 8.74 -16.36 -24.75
C THR A 108 8.99 -15.06 -25.53
N HIS A 109 8.51 -13.92 -25.05
CA HIS A 109 8.56 -12.64 -25.78
C HIS A 109 9.52 -11.65 -25.13
N CYS A 110 10.42 -11.03 -25.90
CA CYS A 110 11.32 -9.99 -25.41
C CYS A 110 10.75 -8.61 -25.75
N GLU A 111 10.53 -7.79 -24.73
CA GLU A 111 10.17 -6.37 -24.86
C GLU A 111 11.42 -5.51 -24.68
N GLU A 112 11.50 -4.35 -25.35
CA GLU A 112 12.54 -3.36 -25.05
C GLU A 112 12.41 -2.88 -23.59
N VAL A 113 13.51 -2.88 -22.84
CA VAL A 113 13.57 -2.25 -21.54
C VAL A 113 13.69 -0.75 -21.77
N ASP A 114 12.62 0.00 -21.50
CA ASP A 114 12.71 1.46 -21.40
C ASP A 114 13.78 1.82 -20.37
N PRO A 115 14.91 2.45 -20.78
CA PRO A 115 15.97 2.80 -19.85
C PRO A 115 15.49 3.76 -18.75
N CYS A 116 14.40 4.50 -18.97
CA CYS A 116 13.82 5.37 -17.95
C CYS A 116 13.17 4.63 -16.77
N LEU A 117 12.80 3.34 -16.91
CA LEU A 117 12.19 2.55 -15.84
C LEU A 117 13.23 1.86 -14.94
N ASP A 118 14.30 1.33 -15.52
CA ASP A 118 15.28 0.50 -14.80
C ASP A 118 16.64 1.16 -14.53
N ALA A 119 17.07 2.17 -15.30
CA ALA A 119 18.41 2.73 -15.15
C ALA A 119 18.57 3.76 -13.99
N ASP A 120 17.46 4.20 -13.36
CA ASP A 120 17.44 5.16 -12.24
C ASP A 120 18.32 6.42 -12.45
N VAL A 121 18.26 7.01 -13.65
CA VAL A 121 19.13 8.14 -14.04
C VAL A 121 18.59 9.50 -13.58
N CYS A 122 17.27 9.66 -13.49
CA CYS A 122 16.61 10.94 -13.22
C CYS A 122 15.86 10.91 -11.89
N ASP A 123 15.90 12.03 -11.15
CA ASP A 123 15.12 12.23 -9.92
C ASP A 123 13.60 12.24 -10.16
N GLN A 124 13.15 12.64 -11.36
CA GLN A 124 11.74 12.89 -11.65
C GLN A 124 11.33 12.38 -13.04
N VAL A 125 11.40 13.22 -14.08
CA VAL A 125 11.01 12.83 -15.43
C VAL A 125 12.26 12.40 -16.20
N CYS A 126 12.13 11.28 -16.91
CA CYS A 126 13.12 10.78 -17.84
C CYS A 126 12.46 10.70 -19.22
N VAL A 127 13.15 11.19 -20.25
CA VAL A 127 12.69 11.16 -21.64
C VAL A 127 13.78 10.49 -22.47
N HIS A 128 13.45 9.35 -23.05
CA HIS A 128 14.29 8.68 -24.04
C HIS A 128 13.80 9.07 -25.45
N ALA A 129 14.63 9.79 -26.21
CA ALA A 129 14.30 10.26 -27.55
C ALA A 129 15.53 10.25 -28.47
N ASN A 130 15.37 9.71 -29.68
CA ASN A 130 16.43 9.66 -30.71
C ASN A 130 17.78 9.09 -30.22
N GLY A 131 17.77 8.11 -29.31
CA GLY A 131 18.97 7.52 -28.71
C GLY A 131 19.67 8.41 -27.67
N SER A 132 19.02 9.47 -27.21
CA SER A 132 19.46 10.31 -26.10
C SER A 132 18.51 10.15 -24.90
N LEU A 133 19.07 10.09 -23.69
CA LEU A 133 18.32 10.11 -22.44
C LEU A 133 18.49 11.49 -21.82
N THR A 134 17.38 12.22 -21.68
CA THR A 134 17.32 13.55 -21.06
C THR A 134 16.45 13.52 -19.81
N CYS A 135 16.90 14.18 -18.75
CA CYS A 135 16.13 14.31 -17.52
C CYS A 135 15.46 15.68 -17.42
N GLU A 136 14.20 15.70 -16.97
CA GLU A 136 13.41 16.90 -16.74
C GLU A 136 12.85 16.92 -15.30
N CYS A 137 12.65 18.13 -14.76
CA CYS A 137 12.08 18.33 -13.44
C CYS A 137 10.63 18.82 -13.55
N ARG A 138 9.76 18.31 -12.68
CA ARG A 138 8.35 18.73 -12.60
C ARG A 138 8.23 20.15 -12.05
N HIS A 139 7.07 20.78 -12.26
CA HIS A 139 6.77 22.10 -11.74
C HIS A 139 7.06 22.21 -10.23
N GLY A 140 7.71 23.31 -9.83
CA GLY A 140 8.22 23.53 -8.47
C GLY A 140 9.66 23.04 -8.24
N TYR A 141 10.26 22.28 -9.17
CA TYR A 141 11.65 21.84 -9.07
C TYR A 141 12.52 22.47 -10.17
N VAL A 142 13.83 22.53 -9.92
CA VAL A 142 14.86 23.04 -10.84
C VAL A 142 16.00 22.03 -10.97
N ASN A 143 16.65 22.00 -12.14
CA ASN A 143 17.81 21.14 -12.38
C ASN A 143 18.94 21.47 -11.38
N GLY A 144 19.48 20.42 -10.74
CA GLY A 144 20.66 20.53 -9.88
C GLY A 144 21.96 20.70 -10.66
N SER A 145 23.09 20.73 -9.94
CA SER A 145 24.43 20.85 -10.53
C SER A 145 24.92 19.59 -11.26
N GLU A 146 24.35 18.42 -10.94
CA GLU A 146 24.58 17.17 -11.67
C GLU A 146 23.38 16.88 -12.57
N SER A 147 23.61 16.33 -13.77
CA SER A 147 22.53 15.91 -14.67
C SER A 147 21.64 14.87 -13.98
N GLY A 148 20.32 15.00 -14.14
CA GLY A 148 19.34 14.12 -13.51
C GLY A 148 18.87 14.52 -12.11
N ARG A 149 19.55 15.46 -11.44
CA ARG A 149 19.12 15.97 -10.12
C ARG A 149 18.00 17.00 -10.25
N CYS A 150 16.99 16.93 -9.40
CA CYS A 150 15.88 17.88 -9.32
C CYS A 150 15.72 18.40 -7.88
N LEU A 151 16.14 19.64 -7.66
CA LEU A 151 16.08 20.34 -6.37
C LEU A 151 14.81 21.17 -6.26
N ALA A 152 14.26 21.32 -5.07
CA ALA A 152 13.06 22.13 -4.85
C ALA A 152 13.35 23.63 -5.00
N ALA A 153 12.44 24.34 -5.66
CA ALA A 153 12.51 25.79 -5.80
C ALA A 153 11.70 26.50 -4.70
N GLY A 154 12.31 27.46 -4.02
CA GLY A 154 11.67 28.28 -2.98
C GLY A 154 12.17 27.94 -1.58
N ASP A 155 11.27 27.44 -0.74
CA ASP A 155 11.53 27.22 0.69
C ASP A 155 12.49 26.06 0.95
N ALA A 156 13.26 26.15 2.04
CA ALA A 156 14.10 25.05 2.49
C ALA A 156 13.24 23.95 3.15
N ALA A 157 13.28 22.74 2.59
CA ALA A 157 12.70 21.57 3.24
C ALA A 157 13.34 21.28 4.61
N ALA A 158 12.60 20.64 5.50
CA ALA A 158 13.08 20.23 6.83
C ALA A 158 12.80 18.75 7.12
N VAL A 159 13.61 18.16 7.99
CA VAL A 159 13.32 16.85 8.60
C VAL A 159 12.65 17.10 9.94
N ILE A 160 11.43 16.58 10.11
CA ILE A 160 10.72 16.62 11.38
C ILE A 160 10.56 15.18 11.86
N PHE A 161 10.89 14.93 13.12
CA PHE A 161 10.90 13.58 13.68
C PHE A 161 10.44 13.55 15.14
N SER A 162 9.83 12.44 15.54
CA SER A 162 9.58 12.14 16.94
C SER A 162 10.81 11.50 17.57
N SER A 163 11.13 11.92 18.80
CA SER A 163 12.34 11.53 19.52
C SER A 163 12.01 11.38 21.01
N SER A 164 12.88 10.71 21.78
CA SER A 164 12.71 10.61 23.25
C SER A 164 12.73 11.98 23.96
N GLU A 165 13.19 13.02 23.27
CA GLU A 165 13.24 14.41 23.72
C GLU A 165 12.01 15.25 23.32
N GLY A 166 11.09 14.70 22.52
CA GLY A 166 9.95 15.40 21.93
C GLY A 166 9.89 15.34 20.40
N ILE A 167 9.02 16.15 19.80
CA ILE A 167 9.04 16.44 18.37
C ILE A 167 10.19 17.41 18.07
N MET A 168 11.05 17.01 17.15
CA MET A 168 12.29 17.69 16.78
C MET A 168 12.26 18.11 15.30
N TRP A 169 13.05 19.13 14.99
CA TRP A 169 13.26 19.71 13.66
C TRP A 169 14.76 19.77 13.38
N MET A 170 15.18 19.48 12.15
CA MET A 170 16.54 19.75 11.68
C MET A 170 16.56 20.00 10.17
N LYS A 171 17.66 20.53 9.66
CA LYS A 171 17.88 20.64 8.20
C LYS A 171 18.15 19.24 7.58
N PRO A 172 17.84 19.03 6.30
CA PRO A 172 18.09 17.75 5.62
C PRO A 172 19.55 17.32 5.53
N ASP A 173 20.50 18.23 5.73
CA ASP A 173 21.92 17.93 5.84
C ASP A 173 22.35 17.49 7.25
N GLY A 174 21.45 17.49 8.24
CA GLY A 174 21.72 17.18 9.64
C GLY A 174 22.14 18.37 10.50
N SER A 175 22.27 19.57 9.93
CA SER A 175 22.63 20.78 10.68
C SER A 175 21.42 21.40 11.41
N GLU A 176 21.72 22.26 12.39
CA GLU A 176 20.75 23.10 13.12
C GLU A 176 19.54 22.33 13.69
N GLN A 177 19.75 21.57 14.76
CA GLN A 177 18.65 20.88 15.44
C GLN A 177 17.86 21.83 16.36
N LYS A 178 16.53 21.74 16.34
CA LYS A 178 15.60 22.49 17.21
C LYS A 178 14.53 21.55 17.77
N LYS A 179 13.97 21.95 18.91
CA LYS A 179 12.85 21.24 19.55
C LYS A 179 11.56 22.01 19.29
N ILE A 180 10.56 21.34 18.73
CA ILE A 180 9.21 21.91 18.49
C ILE A 180 8.40 21.81 19.78
N THR A 181 8.33 20.62 20.39
CA THR A 181 7.69 20.42 21.69
C THR A 181 8.19 19.16 22.38
N ASN A 182 8.39 19.20 23.70
CA ASN A 182 8.68 18.03 24.54
C ASN A 182 7.42 17.43 25.20
N ARG A 183 6.27 18.12 25.08
CA ARG A 183 5.04 17.72 25.75
C ARG A 183 4.43 16.51 25.04
N THR A 184 3.65 15.70 25.78
CA THR A 184 3.09 14.37 25.41
C THR A 184 4.04 13.17 25.48
N GLY A 185 5.36 13.33 25.29
CA GLY A 185 6.33 12.22 25.35
C GLY A 185 6.24 11.27 24.15
N THR A 186 7.22 11.34 23.25
CA THR A 186 7.06 10.84 21.88
C THR A 186 8.06 9.74 21.53
N SER A 187 7.59 8.66 20.88
CA SER A 187 8.41 7.66 20.19
C SER A 187 7.47 6.81 19.34
N GLY A 188 6.88 7.43 18.32
CA GLY A 188 5.67 6.92 17.66
C GLY A 188 5.58 7.33 16.19
N ALA A 189 4.44 7.07 15.57
CA ALA A 189 4.19 7.51 14.20
C ALA A 189 4.02 9.04 14.13
N LEU A 190 4.43 9.64 13.02
CA LEU A 190 4.41 11.09 12.76
C LEU A 190 4.02 11.35 11.30
N THR A 191 3.20 12.37 11.06
CA THR A 191 2.82 12.85 9.73
C THR A 191 2.45 14.34 9.80
N SER A 192 2.17 14.98 8.66
CA SER A 192 1.91 16.43 8.58
C SER A 192 0.80 16.79 7.59
N LEU A 193 0.23 17.98 7.78
CA LEU A 193 -0.55 18.70 6.77
C LEU A 193 0.11 20.06 6.55
N THR A 194 0.97 20.14 5.53
CA THR A 194 1.83 21.31 5.25
C THR A 194 1.01 22.55 4.92
N ALA A 195 -0.07 22.40 4.13
CA ALA A 195 -0.97 23.50 3.77
C ALA A 195 -1.72 24.13 4.97
N ALA A 196 -1.83 23.41 6.10
CA ALA A 196 -2.41 23.92 7.35
C ALA A 196 -1.36 24.11 8.46
N ASN A 197 -0.07 24.10 8.10
CA ASN A 197 1.08 24.15 9.00
C ASN A 197 0.97 23.27 10.26
N THR A 198 0.44 22.06 10.09
CA THR A 198 0.01 21.17 11.19
C THR A 198 0.81 19.87 11.21
N LEU A 199 1.20 19.40 12.40
CA LEU A 199 1.76 18.06 12.64
C LEU A 199 0.76 17.16 13.38
N TYR A 200 0.82 15.86 13.11
CA TYR A 200 0.05 14.81 13.78
C TYR A 200 0.96 13.66 14.21
N TRP A 201 0.88 13.20 15.47
CA TRP A 201 1.74 12.12 15.98
C TRP A 201 1.08 11.25 17.05
N THR A 202 1.63 10.07 17.30
CA THR A 202 1.20 9.18 18.39
C THR A 202 2.08 9.31 19.64
N ASN A 203 1.49 9.12 20.82
CA ASN A 203 2.26 8.92 22.05
C ASN A 203 2.99 7.57 22.07
N THR A 204 3.90 7.42 23.05
CA THR A 204 4.62 6.17 23.35
C THR A 204 3.74 4.96 23.68
N GLU A 205 2.49 5.16 24.10
CA GLU A 205 1.53 4.08 24.33
C GLU A 205 0.80 3.64 23.05
N HIS A 206 0.87 4.44 21.98
CA HIS A 206 0.10 4.27 20.75
C HIS A 206 -1.42 4.21 21.01
N THR A 207 -1.92 5.08 21.89
CA THR A 207 -3.33 5.16 22.35
C THR A 207 -4.08 6.42 21.89
N HIS A 208 -3.34 7.44 21.43
CA HIS A 208 -3.85 8.75 21.05
C HIS A 208 -3.12 9.30 19.82
N VAL A 209 -3.82 10.13 19.03
CA VAL A 209 -3.20 11.00 18.02
C VAL A 209 -3.29 12.45 18.51
N TYR A 210 -2.15 13.10 18.62
CA TYR A 210 -2.02 14.52 18.95
C TYR A 210 -1.88 15.37 17.70
N ARG A 211 -2.25 16.65 17.81
CA ARG A 211 -2.19 17.66 16.75
C ARG A 211 -1.64 18.98 17.30
N LEU A 212 -0.69 19.58 16.57
CA LEU A 212 -0.16 20.92 16.83
C LEU A 212 -0.04 21.72 15.52
N VAL A 213 -0.32 23.02 15.58
CA VAL A 213 -0.08 23.98 14.48
C VAL A 213 1.20 24.75 14.80
N LEU A 214 2.19 24.73 13.91
CA LEU A 214 3.56 25.16 14.25
C LEU A 214 3.69 26.67 14.55
N ASP A 215 2.98 27.52 13.82
CA ASP A 215 3.07 28.99 13.98
C ASP A 215 1.98 29.59 14.90
N ALA A 216 1.21 28.77 15.62
CA ALA A 216 0.06 29.25 16.41
C ALA A 216 0.42 29.91 17.76
N GLY A 217 1.70 30.15 18.02
CA GLY A 217 2.25 30.58 19.32
C GLY A 217 2.50 29.38 20.27
N ASP A 218 2.62 29.64 21.57
CA ASP A 218 2.83 28.63 22.63
C ASP A 218 1.58 27.74 22.88
N GLN A 219 0.90 27.27 21.83
CA GLN A 219 -0.26 26.39 21.96
C GLN A 219 0.14 24.96 22.35
N GLU A 220 -0.67 24.36 23.22
CA GLU A 220 -0.48 22.98 23.64
C GLU A 220 -0.86 21.98 22.54
N PRO A 221 -0.16 20.84 22.42
CA PRO A 221 -0.61 19.71 21.62
C PRO A 221 -2.02 19.26 22.01
N SER A 222 -2.96 19.45 21.09
CA SER A 222 -4.36 19.03 21.24
C SER A 222 -4.51 17.52 20.94
N VAL A 223 -5.43 16.84 21.62
CA VAL A 223 -5.82 15.46 21.23
C VAL A 223 -6.77 15.55 20.05
N MET A 224 -6.41 14.96 18.92
CA MET A 224 -7.26 14.84 17.73
C MET A 224 -8.04 13.52 17.73
N LEU A 225 -7.44 12.43 18.24
CA LEU A 225 -8.11 11.14 18.37
C LEU A 225 -7.71 10.45 19.68
N SER A 226 -8.69 9.86 20.36
CA SER A 226 -8.51 9.09 21.61
C SER A 226 -9.11 7.69 21.48
N GLY A 227 -8.57 6.74 22.25
CA GLY A 227 -9.03 5.35 22.27
C GLY A 227 -8.59 4.48 21.07
N ALA A 228 -7.99 5.07 20.04
CA ALA A 228 -7.38 4.34 18.93
C ALA A 228 -6.10 3.64 19.40
N SER A 229 -6.17 2.32 19.60
CA SER A 229 -5.08 1.54 20.21
C SER A 229 -4.16 0.87 19.18
N GLY A 230 -2.88 0.76 19.51
CA GLY A 230 -1.87 0.04 18.73
C GLY A 230 -1.61 0.64 17.36
N ILE A 231 -1.63 1.98 17.28
CA ILE A 231 -1.35 2.74 16.05
C ILE A 231 0.11 2.56 15.64
N MET A 232 0.37 1.99 14.46
CA MET A 232 1.74 1.72 14.00
C MET A 232 2.28 2.77 13.01
N GLY A 233 1.42 3.33 12.16
CA GLY A 233 1.75 4.33 11.14
C GLY A 233 0.58 5.28 10.89
N LEU A 234 0.89 6.51 10.44
CA LEU A 234 -0.07 7.58 10.14
C LEU A 234 0.17 8.11 8.73
N ALA A 235 -0.90 8.45 8.01
CA ALA A 235 -0.84 9.20 6.75
C ALA A 235 -2.00 10.19 6.66
N VAL A 236 -1.76 11.39 6.12
CA VAL A 236 -2.80 12.41 5.89
C VAL A 236 -3.10 12.50 4.41
N ASP A 237 -4.39 12.40 4.06
CA ASP A 237 -4.92 12.88 2.80
C ASP A 237 -5.11 14.39 2.89
N TRP A 238 -4.22 15.15 2.25
CA TRP A 238 -4.24 16.61 2.25
C TRP A 238 -5.32 17.21 1.34
N ILE A 239 -5.87 16.44 0.40
CA ILE A 239 -6.94 16.88 -0.52
C ILE A 239 -8.30 16.73 0.16
N HIS A 240 -8.60 15.53 0.67
CA HIS A 240 -9.90 15.19 1.26
C HIS A 240 -9.98 15.43 2.78
N GLN A 241 -8.87 15.86 3.41
CA GLN A 241 -8.78 16.19 4.84
C GLN A 241 -9.10 14.99 5.77
N VAL A 242 -8.52 13.83 5.44
CA VAL A 242 -8.69 12.55 6.15
C VAL A 242 -7.36 12.08 6.76
N LEU A 243 -7.40 11.59 8.01
CA LEU A 243 -6.30 10.86 8.62
C LEU A 243 -6.52 9.35 8.43
N TYR A 244 -5.53 8.67 7.86
CA TYR A 244 -5.45 7.21 7.78
C TYR A 244 -4.42 6.67 8.78
N TRP A 245 -4.70 5.51 9.38
CA TRP A 245 -3.72 4.83 10.26
C TRP A 245 -3.82 3.31 10.25
N THR A 246 -2.68 2.65 10.42
CA THR A 246 -2.61 1.20 10.72
C THR A 246 -2.84 0.96 12.22
N SER A 247 -3.69 0.00 12.58
CA SER A 247 -3.78 -0.53 13.94
C SER A 247 -3.48 -2.02 13.97
N ASN A 248 -2.38 -2.38 14.64
CA ASN A 248 -2.02 -3.77 14.89
C ASN A 248 -2.91 -4.42 15.97
N ARG A 249 -3.62 -3.61 16.78
CA ARG A 249 -4.56 -4.12 17.80
C ARG A 249 -5.93 -4.47 17.24
N THR A 250 -6.33 -3.92 16.09
CA THR A 250 -7.59 -4.27 15.40
C THR A 250 -7.39 -5.01 14.08
N GLY A 251 -6.15 -5.18 13.60
CA GLY A 251 -5.87 -5.81 12.31
C GLY A 251 -6.46 -5.06 11.12
N ALA A 252 -6.34 -3.72 11.11
CA ALA A 252 -7.02 -2.87 10.13
C ALA A 252 -6.21 -1.61 9.74
N VAL A 253 -6.55 -1.04 8.58
CA VAL A 253 -6.33 0.38 8.27
C VAL A 253 -7.63 1.11 8.51
N HIS A 254 -7.61 2.15 9.35
CA HIS A 254 -8.76 3.03 9.62
C HIS A 254 -8.61 4.36 8.91
N ALA A 255 -9.72 5.07 8.77
CA ALA A 255 -9.79 6.46 8.37
C ALA A 255 -10.67 7.27 9.35
N ALA A 256 -10.39 8.56 9.50
CA ALA A 256 -11.22 9.55 10.20
C ALA A 256 -11.04 10.95 9.59
N ALA A 257 -12.02 11.84 9.73
CA ALA A 257 -11.83 13.23 9.35
C ALA A 257 -10.79 13.93 10.27
N LEU A 258 -10.02 14.90 9.76
CA LEU A 258 -8.93 15.55 10.52
C LEU A 258 -9.36 16.36 11.75
N ASN A 259 -10.66 16.54 11.95
CA ASN A 259 -11.28 17.12 13.15
C ASN A 259 -11.54 16.08 14.28
N GLY A 260 -11.26 14.79 14.06
CA GLY A 260 -11.47 13.70 15.01
C GLY A 260 -12.85 13.03 14.95
N THR A 261 -13.77 13.47 14.08
CA THR A 261 -15.10 12.86 13.93
C THR A 261 -15.10 11.69 12.94
N GLU A 262 -16.08 10.79 13.11
CA GLU A 262 -16.44 9.75 12.14
C GLU A 262 -15.27 8.86 11.71
N HIS A 263 -14.86 7.94 12.60
CA HIS A 263 -13.82 6.95 12.31
C HIS A 263 -14.36 5.56 11.97
N ALA A 264 -13.76 4.88 10.99
CA ALA A 264 -14.11 3.52 10.58
C ALA A 264 -12.92 2.76 9.98
N PRO A 265 -12.90 1.41 10.06
CA PRO A 265 -11.96 0.59 9.32
C PRO A 265 -12.28 0.60 7.82
N VAL A 266 -11.30 0.96 6.99
CA VAL A 266 -11.38 0.99 5.52
C VAL A 266 -10.81 -0.31 4.92
N ILE A 267 -9.76 -0.87 5.54
CA ILE A 267 -9.24 -2.21 5.24
C ILE A 267 -9.26 -3.03 6.52
N SER A 268 -9.82 -4.23 6.48
CA SER A 268 -9.91 -5.16 7.61
C SER A 268 -9.23 -6.50 7.32
N GLY A 269 -8.96 -7.28 8.37
CA GLY A 269 -8.43 -8.65 8.26
C GLY A 269 -6.92 -8.70 7.97
N LEU A 270 -6.16 -7.75 8.49
CA LEU A 270 -4.70 -7.70 8.40
C LEU A 270 -4.08 -8.34 9.64
N SER A 271 -3.09 -9.22 9.46
CA SER A 271 -2.48 -9.97 10.57
C SER A 271 -1.49 -9.17 11.40
N SER A 272 -0.76 -8.24 10.78
CA SER A 272 0.19 -7.33 11.45
C SER A 272 0.44 -6.07 10.59
N PRO A 273 -0.55 -5.16 10.44
CA PRO A 273 -0.38 -3.93 9.67
C PRO A 273 0.63 -2.99 10.34
N THR A 274 1.67 -2.61 9.60
CA THR A 274 2.78 -1.78 10.10
C THR A 274 2.64 -0.33 9.65
N ALA A 275 2.65 -0.06 8.35
CA ALA A 275 2.65 1.30 7.82
C ALA A 275 1.55 1.55 6.77
N VAL A 276 1.21 2.83 6.57
CA VAL A 276 0.23 3.31 5.59
C VAL A 276 0.77 4.57 4.91
N ALA A 277 0.42 4.77 3.64
CA ALA A 277 0.68 5.99 2.87
C ALA A 277 -0.47 6.23 1.87
N VAL A 278 -0.65 7.47 1.43
CA VAL A 278 -1.70 7.86 0.46
C VAL A 278 -1.12 8.70 -0.67
N GLN A 279 -1.66 8.50 -1.87
CA GLN A 279 -1.49 9.40 -3.02
C GLN A 279 -2.89 9.84 -3.48
N PRO A 280 -3.43 10.93 -2.90
CA PRO A 280 -4.82 11.32 -3.10
C PRO A 280 -5.12 11.83 -4.50
N LEU A 281 -4.12 12.38 -5.23
CA LEU A 281 -4.28 12.82 -6.62
C LEU A 281 -4.54 11.67 -7.61
N LEU A 282 -4.20 10.43 -7.23
CA LEU A 282 -4.52 9.21 -7.98
C LEU A 282 -5.54 8.33 -7.23
N GLY A 283 -6.09 8.81 -6.11
CA GLY A 283 -7.03 8.07 -5.27
C GLY A 283 -6.48 6.79 -4.65
N PHE A 284 -5.16 6.64 -4.47
CA PHE A 284 -4.56 5.40 -3.94
C PHE A 284 -4.26 5.44 -2.43
N LEU A 285 -4.59 4.33 -1.76
CA LEU A 285 -4.18 3.97 -0.41
C LEU A 285 -3.19 2.81 -0.49
N PHE A 286 -2.06 2.89 0.21
CA PHE A 286 -1.02 1.86 0.29
C PHE A 286 -0.81 1.45 1.74
N TRP A 287 -0.53 0.17 2.01
CA TRP A 287 -0.11 -0.29 3.33
C TRP A 287 0.86 -1.46 3.28
N ALA A 288 1.64 -1.60 4.36
CA ALA A 288 2.50 -2.73 4.62
C ALA A 288 1.91 -3.62 5.72
N GLU A 289 2.11 -4.93 5.57
CA GLU A 289 1.74 -5.97 6.53
C GLU A 289 2.97 -6.83 6.80
N GLY A 290 3.33 -7.02 8.07
CA GLY A 290 4.41 -7.90 8.52
C GLY A 290 3.90 -9.26 9.01
N GLY A 291 4.67 -9.91 9.88
CA GLY A 291 4.27 -11.15 10.53
C GLY A 291 4.44 -12.39 9.65
N VAL A 292 3.43 -13.28 9.61
CA VAL A 292 3.55 -14.61 9.00
C VAL A 292 3.54 -14.58 7.46
N SER A 293 2.82 -13.63 6.87
CA SER A 293 2.70 -13.47 5.41
C SER A 293 2.98 -12.00 5.05
N PRO A 294 4.26 -11.57 5.13
CA PRO A 294 4.62 -10.17 4.92
C PRO A 294 4.35 -9.75 3.47
N ARG A 295 3.78 -8.56 3.28
CA ARG A 295 3.37 -8.05 1.97
C ARG A 295 3.16 -6.54 1.96
N ILE A 296 3.17 -5.96 0.77
CA ILE A 296 2.73 -4.59 0.50
C ILE A 296 1.54 -4.65 -0.45
N GLN A 297 0.51 -3.85 -0.18
CA GLN A 297 -0.75 -3.83 -0.93
C GLN A 297 -1.21 -2.40 -1.19
N ARG A 298 -2.13 -2.24 -2.15
CA ARG A 298 -2.86 -1.00 -2.39
C ARG A 298 -4.35 -1.23 -2.60
N SER A 299 -5.12 -0.15 -2.49
CA SER A 299 -6.53 -0.04 -2.85
C SER A 299 -6.83 1.38 -3.35
N GLY A 300 -8.07 1.66 -3.72
CA GLY A 300 -8.60 3.02 -3.68
C GLY A 300 -8.62 3.56 -2.23
N LEU A 301 -8.68 4.89 -2.06
CA LEU A 301 -8.86 5.56 -0.76
C LEU A 301 -10.10 5.08 0.03
N ASN A 302 -11.09 4.53 -0.66
CA ASN A 302 -12.32 3.95 -0.13
C ASN A 302 -12.21 2.44 0.20
N GLY A 303 -11.01 1.85 0.10
CA GLY A 303 -10.75 0.43 0.37
C GLY A 303 -11.08 -0.55 -0.77
N GLN A 304 -11.68 -0.08 -1.87
CA GLN A 304 -12.04 -0.90 -3.03
C GLN A 304 -10.83 -1.20 -3.93
N ASP A 305 -10.97 -2.13 -4.88
CA ASP A 305 -9.91 -2.51 -5.83
C ASP A 305 -8.57 -2.91 -5.17
N ARG A 306 -8.67 -3.63 -4.04
CA ARG A 306 -7.52 -4.15 -3.27
C ARG A 306 -6.65 -5.07 -4.14
N ARG A 307 -5.38 -4.69 -4.33
CA ARG A 307 -4.34 -5.44 -5.07
C ARG A 307 -3.11 -5.63 -4.20
N THR A 308 -2.40 -6.74 -4.37
CA THR A 308 -1.10 -6.99 -3.74
C THR A 308 0.01 -6.55 -4.68
N LEU A 309 1.02 -5.85 -4.15
CA LEU A 309 2.17 -5.33 -4.92
C LEU A 309 3.45 -6.13 -4.67
N VAL A 310 3.67 -6.60 -3.43
CA VAL A 310 4.90 -7.33 -3.04
C VAL A 310 4.55 -8.51 -2.14
N THR A 311 5.10 -9.68 -2.43
CA THR A 311 4.94 -10.94 -1.67
C THR A 311 6.24 -11.74 -1.49
N SER A 312 7.19 -11.61 -2.42
CA SER A 312 8.50 -12.27 -2.40
C SER A 312 9.56 -11.37 -1.75
N ALA A 313 10.70 -11.95 -1.34
CA ALA A 313 11.88 -11.24 -0.83
C ALA A 313 11.54 -10.08 0.15
N ILE A 314 10.62 -10.32 1.07
CA ILE A 314 10.11 -9.37 2.07
C ILE A 314 9.91 -10.15 3.37
N ARG A 315 10.28 -9.55 4.51
CA ARG A 315 10.40 -10.27 5.80
C ARG A 315 9.69 -9.52 6.93
N ASN A 316 10.01 -8.25 7.15
CA ASN A 316 9.30 -7.39 8.09
C ASN A 316 9.32 -5.92 7.62
N PRO A 317 8.40 -5.53 6.71
CA PRO A 317 8.31 -4.15 6.24
C PRO A 317 7.78 -3.27 7.37
N VAL A 318 8.60 -2.35 7.87
CA VAL A 318 8.27 -1.50 9.03
C VAL A 318 7.66 -0.16 8.63
N SER A 319 8.07 0.40 7.49
CA SER A 319 7.66 1.72 7.02
C SER A 319 7.62 1.77 5.50
N ILE A 320 6.75 2.64 4.97
CA ILE A 320 6.61 2.91 3.54
C ILE A 320 6.60 4.42 3.28
N ALA A 321 7.14 4.83 2.13
CA ALA A 321 7.18 6.21 1.65
C ALA A 321 6.89 6.24 0.14
N LEU A 322 6.47 7.39 -0.38
CA LEU A 322 6.08 7.53 -1.79
C LEU A 322 6.92 8.61 -2.49
N ASP A 323 7.53 8.26 -3.62
CA ASP A 323 8.08 9.21 -4.58
C ASP A 323 6.93 9.59 -5.54
N LEU A 324 6.21 10.67 -5.21
CA LEU A 324 5.07 11.13 -6.00
C LEU A 324 5.47 11.55 -7.43
N PRO A 325 6.61 12.24 -7.67
CA PRO A 325 7.08 12.55 -9.02
C PRO A 325 7.31 11.33 -9.94
N ARG A 326 7.81 10.21 -9.39
CA ARG A 326 8.13 8.99 -10.16
C ARG A 326 7.08 7.87 -10.08
N GLY A 327 6.07 7.98 -9.21
CA GLY A 327 5.06 6.93 -9.04
C GLY A 327 5.59 5.66 -8.38
N LEU A 328 6.57 5.82 -7.46
CA LEU A 328 7.25 4.72 -6.78
C LEU A 328 6.88 4.67 -5.30
N LEU A 329 6.77 3.46 -4.76
CA LEU A 329 6.70 3.18 -3.33
C LEU A 329 8.05 2.64 -2.86
N TYR A 330 8.60 3.25 -1.82
CA TYR A 330 9.78 2.79 -1.10
C TYR A 330 9.36 2.15 0.23
N TRP A 331 10.08 1.14 0.71
CA TRP A 331 9.88 0.56 2.04
C TRP A 331 11.19 0.17 2.70
N ALA A 332 11.22 0.21 4.04
CA ALA A 332 12.30 -0.35 4.85
C ALA A 332 11.89 -1.69 5.44
N ASP A 333 12.79 -2.68 5.43
CA ASP A 333 12.58 -4.01 6.00
C ASP A 333 13.62 -4.30 7.09
N SER A 334 13.15 -4.48 8.33
CA SER A 334 14.00 -4.63 9.52
C SER A 334 14.50 -6.05 9.78
N LEU A 335 14.30 -6.97 8.82
CA LEU A 335 14.87 -8.33 8.85
C LEU A 335 15.70 -8.64 7.59
N LEU A 336 15.72 -7.72 6.62
CA LEU A 336 16.64 -7.71 5.47
C LEU A 336 17.69 -6.59 5.56
N ASN A 337 17.61 -5.73 6.58
CA ASN A 337 18.47 -4.55 6.78
C ASN A 337 18.55 -3.67 5.52
N SER A 338 17.41 -3.50 4.84
CA SER A 338 17.34 -2.96 3.48
C SER A 338 16.24 -1.91 3.28
N VAL A 339 16.47 -0.99 2.34
CA VAL A 339 15.44 -0.13 1.75
C VAL A 339 15.26 -0.51 0.28
N SER A 340 14.03 -0.84 -0.10
CA SER A 340 13.64 -1.27 -1.46
C SER A 340 12.59 -0.33 -2.08
N ARG A 341 12.48 -0.35 -3.41
CA ARG A 341 11.48 0.39 -4.19
C ARG A 341 10.69 -0.52 -5.14
N VAL A 342 9.48 -0.13 -5.50
CA VAL A 342 8.60 -0.75 -6.50
C VAL A 342 7.68 0.31 -7.13
N ALA A 343 7.23 0.14 -8.37
CA ALA A 343 6.23 1.01 -8.98
C ALA A 343 4.80 0.71 -8.45
N TYR A 344 3.86 1.65 -8.61
CA TYR A 344 2.48 1.50 -8.10
C TYR A 344 1.67 0.36 -8.74
N ASP A 345 2.12 -0.23 -9.83
CA ASP A 345 1.57 -1.45 -10.45
C ASP A 345 2.11 -2.76 -9.84
N GLY A 346 3.29 -2.72 -9.20
CA GLY A 346 4.03 -3.87 -8.68
C GLY A 346 5.31 -4.20 -9.46
N LEU A 347 5.60 -3.48 -10.55
CA LEU A 347 6.73 -3.73 -11.44
C LEU A 347 7.99 -2.94 -11.04
N HIS A 348 9.07 -3.15 -11.80
CA HIS A 348 10.35 -2.42 -11.70
C HIS A 348 10.89 -2.33 -10.26
N ARG A 349 10.80 -3.46 -9.54
CA ARG A 349 11.25 -3.60 -8.16
C ARG A 349 12.77 -3.64 -8.07
N LYS A 350 13.35 -2.91 -7.10
CA LYS A 350 14.80 -2.88 -6.84
C LYS A 350 15.11 -2.66 -5.37
N THR A 351 16.12 -3.34 -4.82
CA THR A 351 16.72 -2.94 -3.53
C THR A 351 17.69 -1.78 -3.77
N VAL A 352 17.58 -0.71 -2.99
CA VAL A 352 18.33 0.54 -3.18
C VAL A 352 19.44 0.68 -2.13
N VAL A 353 19.14 0.38 -0.87
CA VAL A 353 20.09 0.43 0.25
C VAL A 353 20.10 -0.93 0.94
N GLU A 354 21.28 -1.44 1.26
CA GLU A 354 21.49 -2.56 2.18
C GLU A 354 22.58 -2.12 3.18
N SER A 355 22.31 -2.21 4.49
CA SER A 355 23.23 -1.67 5.49
C SER A 355 23.14 -2.36 6.85
N ASN A 356 24.09 -3.26 7.12
CA ASN A 356 24.32 -3.80 8.46
C ASN A 356 25.00 -2.72 9.32
N GLY A 357 24.35 -2.31 10.41
CA GLY A 357 24.82 -1.25 11.30
C GLY A 357 24.12 0.10 11.17
N TYR A 358 23.19 0.28 10.22
CA TYR A 358 22.34 1.49 10.08
C TYR A 358 20.90 1.22 9.60
N LEU A 359 20.53 -0.04 9.34
CA LEU A 359 19.16 -0.49 9.06
C LEU A 359 18.76 -1.67 9.96
N ASP A 360 19.32 -1.74 11.17
CA ASP A 360 19.12 -2.83 12.13
C ASP A 360 17.78 -2.71 12.88
N ARG A 361 17.27 -1.48 13.03
CA ARG A 361 15.92 -1.20 13.56
C ARG A 361 15.33 0.11 12.96
N PRO A 362 15.08 0.16 11.63
CA PRO A 362 14.37 1.28 11.01
C PRO A 362 12.98 1.48 11.61
N PHE A 363 12.48 2.71 11.59
CA PHE A 363 11.10 3.03 12.00
C PHE A 363 10.41 4.00 11.05
N GLY A 364 11.00 5.15 10.76
CA GLY A 364 10.47 6.14 9.82
C GLY A 364 11.18 6.05 8.47
N LEU A 365 10.48 6.44 7.40
CA LEU A 365 11.00 6.48 6.03
C LEU A 365 10.36 7.65 5.28
N ALA A 366 11.15 8.39 4.49
CA ALA A 366 10.67 9.44 3.59
C ALA A 366 11.58 9.56 2.35
N VAL A 367 11.08 10.13 1.26
CA VAL A 367 11.83 10.38 0.02
C VAL A 367 11.60 11.83 -0.40
N PHE A 368 12.64 12.55 -0.78
CA PHE A 368 12.56 13.91 -1.32
C PHE A 368 13.79 14.25 -2.16
N GLU A 369 13.60 15.05 -3.20
CA GLU A 369 14.64 15.38 -4.19
C GLU A 369 15.34 14.09 -4.68
N SER A 370 16.63 13.93 -4.38
CA SER A 370 17.46 12.78 -4.78
C SER A 370 17.74 11.78 -3.66
N ASP A 371 17.25 12.02 -2.44
CA ASP A 371 17.61 11.26 -1.23
C ASP A 371 16.42 10.45 -0.68
N VAL A 372 16.71 9.24 -0.20
CA VAL A 372 15.84 8.49 0.71
C VAL A 372 16.37 8.64 2.14
N TYR A 373 15.46 8.96 3.07
CA TYR A 373 15.74 9.26 4.48
C TYR A 373 15.07 8.22 5.37
N TRP A 374 15.75 7.74 6.40
CA TRP A 374 15.18 6.86 7.43
C TRP A 374 15.69 7.19 8.82
N SER A 375 14.89 6.84 9.82
CA SER A 375 15.28 6.85 11.23
C SER A 375 15.54 5.42 11.70
N ASP A 376 16.63 5.22 12.45
CA ASP A 376 16.99 3.93 13.03
C ASP A 376 17.07 4.03 14.58
N LEU A 377 16.27 3.17 15.22
CA LEU A 377 16.08 3.11 16.67
C LEU A 377 17.16 2.32 17.41
N HIS A 378 18.08 1.65 16.72
CA HIS A 378 19.19 0.92 17.35
C HIS A 378 20.41 1.82 17.50
N THR A 379 20.80 2.48 16.41
CA THR A 379 21.92 3.40 16.31
C THR A 379 21.66 4.77 16.96
N GLY A 380 20.39 5.19 17.03
CA GLY A 380 20.05 6.56 17.42
C GLY A 380 20.42 7.56 16.33
N ALA A 381 20.11 7.25 15.07
CA ALA A 381 20.48 8.10 13.94
C ALA A 381 19.31 8.32 12.97
N ILE A 382 19.34 9.46 12.29
CA ILE A 382 18.62 9.69 11.04
C ILE A 382 19.64 9.65 9.93
N CYS A 383 19.48 8.71 9.01
CA CYS A 383 20.35 8.48 7.88
C CYS A 383 19.65 8.87 6.58
N ARG A 384 20.46 9.24 5.57
CA ARG A 384 20.00 9.41 4.19
C ARG A 384 21.02 8.83 3.22
N ALA A 385 20.55 8.41 2.06
CA ALA A 385 21.37 7.96 0.94
C ALA A 385 20.69 8.28 -0.40
N ASP A 386 21.47 8.26 -1.47
CA ASP A 386 21.01 8.47 -2.84
C ASP A 386 19.91 7.46 -3.22
N LYS A 387 18.73 7.94 -3.65
CA LYS A 387 17.53 7.12 -3.89
C LYS A 387 17.60 6.18 -5.10
N HIS A 388 18.65 6.30 -5.93
CA HIS A 388 18.88 5.53 -7.16
C HIS A 388 19.86 4.38 -6.95
N ASN A 389 20.86 4.60 -6.10
CA ASN A 389 22.02 3.70 -5.98
C ASN A 389 22.51 3.46 -4.53
N GLY A 390 21.89 4.06 -3.52
CA GLY A 390 22.17 3.83 -2.10
C GLY A 390 23.51 4.34 -1.58
N LYS A 391 24.27 5.08 -2.40
CA LYS A 391 25.57 5.65 -2.01
C LYS A 391 25.37 6.99 -1.30
N GLN A 392 26.49 7.63 -0.95
CA GLN A 392 26.52 8.91 -0.22
C GLN A 392 25.85 8.85 1.16
N LEU A 393 25.82 7.67 1.79
CA LEU A 393 25.25 7.44 3.13
C LEU A 393 25.77 8.49 4.13
N LYS A 394 24.86 9.32 4.63
CA LYS A 394 25.13 10.33 5.66
C LYS A 394 24.15 10.16 6.81
N CYS A 395 24.68 9.94 8.02
CA CYS A 395 23.89 9.76 9.23
C CYS A 395 24.13 10.89 10.23
N SER A 396 23.05 11.33 10.88
CA SER A 396 23.02 12.36 11.91
C SER A 396 22.55 11.75 13.23
N VAL A 397 23.38 11.79 14.26
CA VAL A 397 23.06 11.21 15.58
C VAL A 397 22.04 12.08 16.31
N VAL A 398 20.98 11.44 16.84
CA VAL A 398 19.82 12.09 17.48
C VAL A 398 19.19 11.18 18.56
N SER A 399 18.48 11.79 19.51
CA SER A 399 17.94 11.10 20.70
C SER A 399 16.76 10.15 20.41
N SER A 400 17.06 8.90 20.03
CA SER A 400 16.07 7.81 19.80
C SER A 400 14.96 8.18 18.78
N PRO A 401 15.29 8.28 17.47
CA PRO A 401 14.35 8.76 16.46
C PRO A 401 13.35 7.67 16.05
N ALA A 402 12.06 7.94 16.20
CA ALA A 402 10.97 7.07 15.74
C ALA A 402 10.36 7.61 14.43
N GLY A 403 9.07 7.95 14.38
CA GLY A 403 8.43 8.45 13.16
C GLY A 403 9.10 9.72 12.63
N LEU A 404 9.29 9.76 11.31
CA LEU A 404 10.03 10.77 10.56
C LEU A 404 9.21 11.21 9.36
N VAL A 405 9.17 12.52 9.09
CA VAL A 405 8.50 13.12 7.93
C VAL A 405 9.38 14.24 7.35
N LEU A 406 9.36 14.39 6.03
CA LEU A 406 9.97 15.52 5.35
C LEU A 406 8.92 16.60 5.13
N TYR A 407 9.27 17.84 5.46
CA TYR A 407 8.35 18.96 5.52
C TYR A 407 8.67 19.97 4.43
N HIS A 408 7.87 19.94 3.35
CA HIS A 408 7.97 20.86 2.21
C HIS A 408 6.64 20.89 1.43
N PRO A 409 6.20 22.03 0.86
CA PRO A 409 4.92 22.10 0.12
C PRO A 409 4.83 21.13 -1.08
N LEU A 410 5.92 20.89 -1.80
CA LEU A 410 5.94 20.00 -2.98
C LEU A 410 5.77 18.50 -2.65
N LEU A 411 5.74 18.12 -1.37
CA LEU A 411 5.36 16.78 -0.92
C LEU A 411 3.84 16.61 -0.78
N GLN A 412 3.06 17.70 -0.82
CA GLN A 412 1.60 17.70 -0.73
C GLN A 412 0.97 18.59 -1.85
N PRO A 413 1.20 18.27 -3.14
CA PRO A 413 0.65 19.02 -4.26
C PRO A 413 -0.89 18.97 -4.32
N THR A 414 -1.53 20.09 -4.65
CA THR A 414 -2.98 20.21 -4.84
C THR A 414 -3.45 19.81 -6.23
N ASP A 415 -2.59 20.00 -7.22
CA ASP A 415 -2.94 19.90 -8.63
C ASP A 415 -2.53 18.52 -9.16
N THR A 416 -3.38 17.89 -9.95
CA THR A 416 -3.01 16.63 -10.63
C THR A 416 -1.79 16.89 -11.52
N PRO A 417 -0.75 16.02 -11.49
CA PRO A 417 0.41 16.21 -12.34
C PRO A 417 -0.04 16.17 -13.79
N THR A 418 0.13 17.26 -14.52
CA THR A 418 -0.11 17.28 -15.97
C THR A 418 0.72 16.17 -16.61
N PRO A 419 0.12 15.27 -17.42
CA PRO A 419 0.92 14.37 -18.22
C PRO A 419 1.87 15.20 -19.10
N PRO A 420 3.05 14.69 -19.46
CA PRO A 420 3.88 15.34 -20.48
C PRO A 420 3.01 15.49 -21.74
N ALA A 421 3.03 16.68 -22.34
CA ALA A 421 2.20 16.94 -23.51
C ALA A 421 2.66 16.03 -24.65
N GLU A 422 1.78 15.11 -25.06
CA GLU A 422 2.04 14.26 -26.22
C GLU A 422 2.35 15.15 -27.44
N PRO A 423 3.39 14.82 -28.24
CA PRO A 423 3.66 15.57 -29.46
C PRO A 423 2.42 15.50 -30.35
N PRO A 424 1.99 16.61 -30.98
CA PRO A 424 0.70 16.69 -31.66
C PRO A 424 0.62 15.67 -32.81
N THR A 425 -0.07 14.57 -32.56
CA THR A 425 -0.30 13.50 -33.53
C THR A 425 -1.20 14.03 -34.64
N THR A 426 -0.65 14.10 -35.86
CA THR A 426 -1.38 14.59 -37.05
C THR A 426 -2.27 13.50 -37.63
N ASP A 427 -3.22 13.01 -36.82
CA ASP A 427 -4.12 11.90 -37.15
C ASP A 427 -5.61 12.31 -36.98
N PRO A 428 -6.46 12.21 -38.03
CA PRO A 428 -7.82 12.77 -38.00
C PRO A 428 -8.79 12.11 -37.00
N ASP A 429 -8.53 10.86 -36.60
CA ASP A 429 -9.46 10.08 -35.76
C ASP A 429 -9.43 10.47 -34.27
N SER A 430 -8.50 11.35 -33.88
CA SER A 430 -8.35 11.92 -32.52
C SER A 430 -9.60 12.66 -31.98
N ALA A 431 -10.58 12.96 -32.84
CA ALA A 431 -11.86 13.56 -32.45
C ALA A 431 -12.64 12.74 -31.40
N PHE A 432 -12.55 11.40 -31.42
CA PHE A 432 -13.22 10.55 -30.42
C PHE A 432 -12.61 10.70 -29.02
N THR A 433 -11.29 10.87 -28.92
CA THR A 433 -10.57 11.00 -27.65
C THR A 433 -10.96 12.29 -26.93
N TRP A 434 -11.10 13.39 -27.67
CA TRP A 434 -11.59 14.67 -27.13
C TRP A 434 -13.04 14.59 -26.66
N ILE A 435 -13.92 13.90 -27.40
CA ILE A 435 -15.32 13.69 -26.98
C ILE A 435 -15.39 12.86 -25.69
N LEU A 436 -14.60 11.79 -25.56
CA LEU A 436 -14.51 11.00 -24.33
C LEU A 436 -14.01 11.83 -23.15
N CYS A 437 -12.97 12.64 -23.34
CA CYS A 437 -12.46 13.55 -22.31
C CYS A 437 -13.53 14.57 -21.87
N LEU A 438 -14.27 15.15 -22.82
CA LEU A 438 -15.36 16.08 -22.53
C LEU A 438 -16.51 15.40 -21.76
N ILE A 439 -16.85 14.16 -22.09
CA ILE A 439 -17.88 13.37 -21.40
C ILE A 439 -17.45 13.09 -19.95
N VAL A 440 -16.19 12.71 -19.71
CA VAL A 440 -15.68 12.51 -18.33
C VAL A 440 -15.72 13.82 -17.54
N LEU A 441 -15.31 14.94 -18.14
CA LEU A 441 -15.37 16.26 -17.51
C LEU A 441 -16.81 16.68 -17.16
N LEU A 442 -17.76 16.44 -18.07
CA LEU A 442 -19.18 16.71 -17.86
C LEU A 442 -19.81 15.78 -16.81
N CYS A 443 -19.38 14.53 -16.71
CA CYS A 443 -19.78 13.63 -15.62
C CYS A 443 -19.30 14.12 -14.25
N PHE A 444 -18.06 14.61 -14.15
CA PHE A 444 -17.54 15.24 -12.92
C PHE A 444 -18.30 16.52 -12.54
N LEU A 445 -18.63 17.37 -13.52
CA LEU A 445 -19.46 18.57 -13.31
C LEU A 445 -20.90 18.22 -12.91
N CYS A 446 -21.47 17.14 -13.46
CA CYS A 446 -22.81 16.68 -13.09
C CYS A 446 -22.85 16.09 -11.67
N ALA A 447 -21.82 15.33 -11.27
CA ALA A 447 -21.69 14.77 -9.93
C ALA A 447 -21.56 15.86 -8.85
N THR A 448 -20.80 16.93 -9.13
CA THR A 448 -20.60 18.06 -8.21
C THR A 448 -21.81 19.00 -8.09
N LEU A 449 -22.67 19.08 -9.11
CA LEU A 449 -23.87 19.92 -9.09
C LEU A 449 -25.05 19.38 -8.26
N PHE A 450 -25.07 18.08 -7.90
CA PHE A 450 -26.26 17.44 -7.33
C PHE A 450 -26.23 17.14 -5.82
N HIS A 451 -25.22 17.60 -5.07
CA HIS A 451 -25.09 17.27 -3.63
C HIS A 451 -24.79 18.47 -2.70
N CYS A 452 -25.66 19.49 -2.72
CA CYS A 452 -25.87 20.33 -1.52
C CYS A 452 -27.18 21.14 -1.48
N ARG A 453 -28.27 20.53 -0.97
CA ARG A 453 -29.23 21.24 -0.09
C ARG A 453 -29.97 20.27 0.85
N LYS A 454 -30.35 20.77 2.02
CA LYS A 454 -30.75 19.99 3.21
C LYS A 454 -32.25 19.76 3.33
N MET A 455 -32.58 18.65 3.99
CA MET A 455 -33.76 18.42 4.85
C MET A 455 -35.16 18.38 4.19
N GLY A 456 -35.84 17.26 4.39
CA GLY A 456 -37.25 17.04 4.07
C GLY A 456 -37.62 15.58 4.31
N THR A 457 -38.24 15.28 5.46
CA THR A 457 -38.69 13.92 5.79
C THR A 457 -39.92 13.53 4.98
N PHE A 458 -39.86 12.44 4.20
CA PHE A 458 -41.03 11.60 3.93
C PHE A 458 -40.63 10.18 3.53
N SER A 459 -41.46 9.21 3.91
CA SER A 459 -41.30 7.79 3.60
C SER A 459 -42.23 7.35 2.47
N SER A 460 -41.73 6.57 1.49
CA SER A 460 -42.44 5.45 0.84
C SER A 460 -41.73 5.01 -0.45
N SER A 461 -41.79 3.71 -0.76
CA SER A 461 -41.34 3.13 -2.03
C SER A 461 -42.31 3.45 -3.17
N PRO A 462 -41.86 3.51 -4.44
CA PRO A 462 -42.75 3.62 -5.59
C PRO A 462 -43.50 2.31 -5.84
N VAL A 463 -44.84 2.38 -5.93
CA VAL A 463 -45.70 1.29 -6.43
C VAL A 463 -46.63 1.86 -7.49
N CYS A 464 -46.68 1.22 -8.66
CA CYS A 464 -47.48 1.67 -9.80
C CYS A 464 -48.93 1.20 -9.70
N SER A 465 -49.90 2.12 -9.84
CA SER A 465 -51.34 1.81 -9.96
C SER A 465 -52.08 2.86 -10.80
N PRO A 466 -52.93 2.44 -11.77
CA PRO A 466 -54.00 3.27 -12.34
C PRO A 466 -55.39 2.71 -11.98
N GLY A 467 -56.30 3.51 -11.39
CA GLY A 467 -57.69 3.09 -11.22
C GLY A 467 -58.55 3.82 -10.17
N GLU A 468 -59.16 4.94 -10.60
CA GLU A 468 -60.52 5.39 -10.20
C GLU A 468 -60.84 5.72 -8.70
N PRO A 469 -61.99 6.37 -8.35
CA PRO A 469 -61.84 7.66 -7.65
C PRO A 469 -62.69 7.92 -6.39
N MET A 470 -62.28 9.00 -5.69
CA MET A 470 -63.07 9.87 -4.79
C MET A 470 -63.82 9.28 -3.57
N MET A 471 -63.43 9.78 -2.38
CA MET A 471 -64.39 10.41 -1.46
C MET A 471 -63.74 11.56 -0.65
N LYS A 472 -64.53 12.36 0.06
CA LYS A 472 -64.12 13.60 0.76
C LYS A 472 -64.26 13.47 2.27
N GLU A 473 -63.40 14.16 3.02
CA GLU A 473 -63.66 15.10 4.15
C GLU A 473 -62.28 15.40 4.78
N SER A 474 -61.79 16.62 5.09
CA SER A 474 -62.34 17.94 5.46
C SER A 474 -62.82 18.10 6.91
N GLN A 475 -61.92 18.47 7.83
CA GLN A 475 -62.15 19.46 8.89
C GLN A 475 -60.89 19.76 9.75
N ASP A 476 -60.34 20.97 9.61
CA ASP A 476 -59.87 21.81 10.73
C ASP A 476 -61.13 22.43 11.42
N PRO A 477 -61.10 23.13 12.60
CA PRO A 477 -59.95 23.84 13.21
C PRO A 477 -59.90 23.90 14.78
N LEU A 478 -59.03 24.80 15.29
CA LEU A 478 -59.15 25.66 16.50
C LEU A 478 -58.18 25.48 17.70
N ILE A 479 -57.92 26.64 18.33
CA ILE A 479 -57.03 26.92 19.47
C ILE A 479 -57.87 27.59 20.57
N PRO A 480 -57.66 27.27 21.86
CA PRO A 480 -57.31 28.29 22.88
C PRO A 480 -56.12 27.83 23.75
N SER A 481 -55.05 28.60 23.99
CA SER A 481 -54.89 29.82 24.82
C SER A 481 -55.13 29.62 26.32
N GLY A 482 -54.12 29.90 27.15
CA GLY A 482 -54.23 29.96 28.62
C GLY A 482 -52.89 30.27 29.32
N ASP A 483 -52.81 31.43 29.96
CA ASP A 483 -51.64 31.92 30.73
C ASP A 483 -51.71 31.52 32.21
N THR A 484 -50.56 31.48 32.92
CA THR A 484 -50.38 32.16 34.23
C THR A 484 -48.94 32.13 34.78
N GLU A 485 -48.71 33.06 35.71
CA GLU A 485 -47.53 33.42 36.50
C GLU A 485 -46.74 32.23 37.12
N ALA A 486 -45.42 32.22 37.27
CA ALA A 486 -44.43 33.23 37.70
C ALA A 486 -44.33 33.43 39.23
N HIS A 487 -43.18 33.05 39.81
CA HIS A 487 -42.70 33.56 41.09
C HIS A 487 -41.17 33.48 41.15
N ALA A 488 -40.54 34.47 41.78
CA ALA A 488 -39.12 34.53 42.09
C ALA A 488 -38.93 35.14 43.49
N ASP A 489 -37.77 34.92 44.12
CA ASP A 489 -37.34 35.70 45.28
C ASP A 489 -35.80 35.82 45.36
N LYS A 490 -35.29 36.68 46.24
CA LYS A 490 -33.89 37.14 46.30
C LYS A 490 -33.28 37.04 47.70
N ASP A 491 -31.94 36.85 47.78
CA ASP A 491 -30.95 37.83 48.30
C ASP A 491 -29.53 37.21 48.30
N ASN A 492 -28.47 37.94 47.90
CA ASN A 492 -27.52 38.74 48.70
C ASN A 492 -26.80 37.95 49.84
N THR A 493 -25.47 38.07 50.09
CA THR A 493 -24.50 39.12 49.70
C THR A 493 -23.02 38.61 49.69
N PHE A 494 -22.11 39.40 49.11
CA PHE A 494 -20.61 39.31 49.15
C PHE A 494 -20.02 39.60 50.58
N PRO A 495 -18.70 39.42 50.91
CA PRO A 495 -17.53 39.69 50.06
C PRO A 495 -16.25 38.79 50.19
N VAL A 496 -15.19 39.28 49.52
CA VAL A 496 -13.81 38.79 49.25
C VAL A 496 -12.83 39.94 49.68
N PRO A 497 -11.48 39.83 49.82
CA PRO A 497 -10.53 38.69 49.80
C PRO A 497 -9.65 38.53 51.07
N VAL A 498 -8.83 37.47 51.11
CA VAL A 498 -7.34 37.58 51.12
C VAL A 498 -6.80 36.56 50.12
#